data_AF-A0A2P6MAS7-F1
#
_entry.id   AF-A0A2P6MAS7-F1
#
_cell.length_a   1.000
_cell.length_b   1.000
_cell.length_c   1.000
_cell.angle_alpha   90.00
_cell.angle_beta   90.00
_cell.angle_gamma   90.00
#
_symmetry.space_group_name_H-M   'P 1'
#
loop_
_entity.id
_entity.type
_entity.pdbx_description
1 polymer ?
#
loop_
_entity_poly.entity_id
_entity_poly.type
_entity_poly.pdbx_seq_one_letter_code
_entity_poly.pdbx_strand_id
1 'polypeptide(L)'
;MNDEALRFRLRQLPREIEPARDLWPGIAARLPVRRPKPRRWPTLLTLAACLCLAVGVAAWLRPQAAPGPGLEARLVQAEVEALTREYEAALAELAVVPVPEPLAPALATLDQSAGQIREALAEQPGSTRLLDQLKRTYSRRLALTQRAALG
;
A
#
# COMPACT_ATOMS: atom_id res chain seq x y z
N MET A 1 36.65 58.57 -22.94
CA MET A 1 36.41 59.80 -22.16
C MET A 1 35.09 60.50 -22.52
N ASN A 2 34.02 59.81 -22.99
CA ASN A 2 32.77 60.48 -23.42
C ASN A 2 31.47 60.00 -22.75
N ASP A 3 31.46 58.86 -22.03
CA ASP A 3 30.25 58.35 -21.37
C ASP A 3 29.80 59.18 -20.17
N GLU A 4 30.75 59.65 -19.35
CA GLU A 4 30.44 60.43 -18.15
C GLU A 4 29.80 61.79 -18.49
N ALA A 5 30.30 62.44 -19.55
CA ALA A 5 29.74 63.66 -20.10
C ALA A 5 28.34 63.43 -20.73
N LEU A 6 28.12 62.28 -21.38
CA LEU A 6 26.82 61.91 -21.93
C LEU A 6 25.80 61.67 -20.81
N ARG A 7 26.18 60.95 -19.75
CA ARG A 7 25.35 60.74 -18.55
C ARG A 7 25.03 62.05 -17.84
N PHE A 8 25.96 63.00 -17.82
CA PHE A 8 25.70 64.33 -17.26
C PHE A 8 24.69 65.10 -18.10
N ARG A 9 24.79 65.06 -19.44
CA ARG A 9 23.79 65.66 -20.34
C ARG A 9 22.42 65.00 -20.21
N LEU A 10 22.34 63.68 -20.13
CA LEU A 10 21.08 62.94 -19.93
C LEU A 10 20.39 63.33 -18.62
N ARG A 11 21.17 63.61 -17.56
CA ARG A 11 20.64 64.10 -16.28
C ARG A 11 20.07 65.52 -16.35
N GLN A 12 20.47 66.32 -17.34
CA GLN A 12 19.99 67.69 -17.53
C GLN A 12 18.79 67.79 -18.48
N LEU A 13 18.46 66.73 -19.22
CA LEU A 13 17.26 66.74 -20.05
C LEU A 13 16.00 66.76 -19.18
N PRO A 14 14.99 67.57 -19.54
CA PRO A 14 13.71 67.58 -18.86
C PRO A 14 13.07 66.19 -18.96
N ARG A 15 12.58 65.68 -17.81
CA ARG A 15 11.96 64.35 -17.73
C ARG A 15 10.60 64.29 -18.41
N GLU A 16 9.93 65.43 -18.53
CA GLU A 16 8.62 65.57 -19.14
C GLU A 16 8.66 66.69 -20.18
N ILE A 17 8.06 66.42 -21.34
CA ILE A 17 7.88 67.36 -22.43
C ILE A 17 6.41 67.32 -22.80
N GLU A 18 5.74 68.45 -22.63
CA GLU A 18 4.33 68.57 -22.99
C GLU A 18 4.21 68.85 -24.50
N PRO A 19 3.49 68.02 -25.26
CA PRO A 19 3.40 68.17 -26.70
C PRO A 19 2.53 69.38 -27.07
N ALA A 20 2.99 70.19 -28.02
CA ALA A 20 2.29 71.42 -28.44
C ALA A 20 0.91 71.20 -29.09
N ARG A 21 0.56 69.96 -29.43
CA ARG A 21 -0.73 69.57 -30.02
C ARG A 21 -1.09 68.15 -29.63
N ASP A 22 -2.37 67.82 -29.71
CA ASP A 22 -2.84 66.46 -29.49
C ASP A 22 -2.32 65.53 -30.60
N LEU A 23 -1.39 64.65 -30.24
CA LEU A 23 -0.81 63.65 -31.13
C LEU A 23 -1.59 62.33 -31.13
N TRP A 24 -2.57 62.19 -30.23
CA TRP A 24 -3.32 60.95 -30.03
C TRP A 24 -4.01 60.43 -31.30
N PRO A 25 -4.65 61.26 -32.15
CA PRO A 25 -5.33 60.76 -33.35
C PRO A 25 -4.39 60.05 -34.33
N GLY A 26 -3.16 60.55 -34.48
CA GLY A 26 -2.16 59.96 -35.36
C GLY A 26 -1.58 58.64 -34.83
N ILE A 27 -1.45 58.51 -33.50
CA ILE A 27 -1.00 57.28 -32.84
C ILE A 27 -2.12 56.24 -32.92
N ALA A 28 -3.36 56.62 -32.62
CA ALA A 28 -4.53 55.74 -32.67
C ALA A 28 -4.74 55.13 -34.07
N ALA A 29 -4.54 55.90 -35.13
CA ALA A 29 -4.64 55.42 -36.50
C ALA A 29 -3.55 54.39 -36.88
N ARG A 30 -2.42 54.37 -36.17
CA ARG A 30 -1.30 53.45 -36.44
C ARG A 30 -1.25 52.25 -35.49
N LEU A 31 -2.08 52.24 -34.44
CA LEU A 31 -2.14 51.11 -33.53
C LEU A 31 -2.83 49.94 -34.24
N PRO A 32 -2.17 48.77 -34.36
CA PRO A 32 -2.82 47.59 -34.90
C PRO A 32 -3.94 47.18 -33.93
N VAL A 33 -5.18 47.09 -34.44
CA VAL A 33 -6.32 46.56 -33.70
C VAL A 33 -6.01 45.11 -33.32
N ARG A 34 -5.58 44.89 -32.07
CA ARG A 34 -5.37 43.54 -31.54
C ARG A 34 -6.72 42.85 -31.41
N ARG A 35 -7.08 42.05 -32.41
CA ARG A 35 -8.19 41.09 -32.29
C ARG A 35 -7.82 40.04 -31.23
N PRO A 36 -8.67 39.78 -30.22
CA PRO A 36 -8.39 38.73 -29.26
C PRO A 36 -8.35 37.38 -29.99
N LYS A 37 -7.18 36.74 -29.99
CA LYS A 37 -7.03 35.37 -30.49
C LYS A 37 -7.70 34.45 -29.46
N PRO A 38 -8.68 33.59 -29.83
CA PRO A 38 -9.30 32.68 -28.88
C PRO A 38 -8.21 31.78 -28.30
N ARG A 39 -7.89 32.02 -27.04
CA ARG A 39 -6.89 31.28 -26.27
C ARG A 39 -7.51 29.92 -25.96
N ARG A 40 -7.35 28.97 -26.88
CA ARG A 40 -7.57 27.54 -26.61
C ARG A 40 -6.48 27.09 -25.62
N TRP A 41 -6.69 27.42 -24.36
CA TRP A 41 -5.95 26.82 -23.26
C TRP A 41 -6.59 25.48 -22.89
N PRO A 42 -5.76 24.54 -22.42
CA PRO A 42 -5.81 23.20 -22.96
C PRO A 42 -6.70 22.34 -22.08
N THR A 43 -7.73 21.78 -22.67
CA THR A 43 -8.51 20.67 -22.10
C THR A 43 -7.65 19.43 -21.77
N LEU A 44 -6.38 19.43 -22.16
CA LEU A 44 -5.38 18.44 -21.76
C LEU A 44 -4.85 18.64 -20.33
N LEU A 45 -4.91 19.86 -19.77
CA LEU A 45 -4.40 20.13 -18.41
C LEU A 45 -5.37 19.65 -17.31
N THR A 46 -6.67 19.68 -17.59
CA THR A 46 -7.70 19.16 -16.68
C THR A 46 -7.64 17.64 -16.58
N LEU A 47 -7.27 16.96 -17.66
CA LEU A 47 -7.10 15.50 -17.69
C LEU A 47 -5.92 15.06 -16.80
N ALA A 48 -4.80 15.80 -16.84
CA ALA A 48 -3.65 15.57 -15.96
C ALA A 48 -3.99 15.80 -14.48
N ALA A 49 -4.77 16.84 -14.16
CA ALA A 49 -5.19 17.12 -12.79
C ALA A 49 -6.10 16.01 -12.22
N CYS A 50 -7.07 15.52 -13.01
CA CYS A 50 -7.92 14.38 -12.62
C CYS A 50 -7.09 13.10 -12.41
N LEU A 51 -6.08 12.86 -13.26
CA LEU A 51 -5.20 11.69 -13.13
C LEU A 51 -4.36 11.76 -11.85
N CYS A 52 -3.77 12.91 -11.53
CA CYS A 52 -3.02 13.09 -10.28
C CYS A 52 -3.90 12.90 -9.04
N LEU A 53 -5.15 13.39 -9.08
CA LEU A 53 -6.12 13.21 -7.99
C LEU A 53 -6.52 11.74 -7.82
N ALA A 54 -6.78 11.04 -8.92
CA ALA A 54 -7.10 9.61 -8.91
C ALA A 54 -5.93 8.76 -8.37
N VAL A 55 -4.70 9.07 -8.76
CA VAL A 55 -3.50 8.38 -8.26
C VAL A 55 -3.26 8.67 -6.77
N GLY A 56 -3.45 9.92 -6.34
CA GLY A 56 -3.35 10.29 -4.93
C GLY A 56 -4.37 9.59 -4.05
N VAL A 57 -5.64 9.54 -4.48
CA VAL A 57 -6.71 8.82 -3.77
C VAL A 57 -6.46 7.31 -3.77
N ALA A 58 -6.02 6.74 -4.89
CA ALA A 58 -5.66 5.32 -4.96
C ALA A 58 -4.46 4.98 -4.06
N ALA A 59 -3.46 5.87 -3.97
CA ALA A 59 -2.33 5.71 -3.06
C ALA A 59 -2.74 5.87 -1.59
N TRP A 60 -3.72 6.71 -1.29
CA TRP A 60 -4.26 6.89 0.07
C TRP A 60 -5.14 5.70 0.52
N LEU A 61 -5.89 5.12 -0.41
CA LEU A 61 -6.71 3.92 -0.18
C LEU A 61 -5.87 2.62 -0.18
N ARG A 62 -4.62 2.66 -0.63
CA ARG A 62 -3.74 1.50 -0.57
C ARG A 62 -3.52 1.17 0.91
N PRO A 63 -3.91 -0.03 1.37
CA PRO A 63 -3.55 -0.46 2.71
C PRO A 63 -2.02 -0.41 2.80
N GLN A 64 -1.50 0.41 3.71
CA GLN A 64 -0.07 0.45 3.99
C GLN A 64 0.33 -0.98 4.33
N ALA A 65 1.25 -1.56 3.56
CA ALA A 65 1.78 -2.88 3.83
C ALA A 65 2.24 -2.87 5.29
N ALA A 66 1.56 -3.63 6.14
CA ALA A 66 1.96 -3.76 7.53
C ALA A 66 3.44 -4.15 7.55
N PRO A 67 4.27 -3.56 8.44
CA PRO A 67 5.63 -4.01 8.60
C PRO A 67 5.60 -5.54 8.74
N GLY A 68 6.37 -6.22 7.88
CA GLY A 68 6.36 -7.67 7.82
C GLY A 68 6.61 -8.29 9.20
N PRO A 69 6.12 -9.52 9.44
CA PRO A 69 6.28 -10.16 10.74
C PRO A 69 7.74 -10.13 11.19
N GLY A 70 7.96 -9.79 12.46
CA GLY A 70 9.29 -9.79 13.06
C GLY A 70 9.97 -11.16 12.93
N LEU A 71 11.30 -11.20 13.07
CA LEU A 71 12.07 -12.44 12.92
C LEU A 71 11.49 -13.60 13.75
N GLU A 72 11.13 -13.34 15.00
CA GLU A 72 10.52 -14.32 15.90
C GLU A 72 9.20 -14.89 15.34
N ALA A 73 8.30 -14.02 14.87
CA ALA A 73 7.04 -14.45 14.25
C ALA A 73 7.28 -15.31 12.99
N ARG A 74 8.33 -15.02 12.21
CA ARG A 74 8.70 -15.84 11.05
C ARG A 74 9.25 -17.21 11.46
N LEU A 75 10.01 -17.29 12.55
CA LEU A 75 10.51 -18.55 13.09
C LEU A 75 9.37 -19.42 13.65
N VAL A 76 8.46 -18.82 14.41
CA VAL A 76 7.26 -19.51 14.91
C VAL A 76 6.41 -20.01 13.74
N GLN A 77 6.24 -19.22 12.69
CA GLN A 77 5.50 -19.64 11.50
C GLN A 77 6.17 -20.85 10.80
N ALA A 78 7.49 -20.82 10.63
CA ALA A 78 8.24 -21.93 10.05
C ALA A 78 8.11 -23.22 10.90
N GLU A 79 8.11 -23.08 12.23
CA GLU A 79 7.88 -24.18 13.17
C GLU A 79 6.46 -24.76 13.03
N VAL A 80 5.43 -23.92 12.93
CA VAL A 80 4.03 -24.37 12.70
C VAL A 80 3.93 -25.18 11.41
N GLU A 81 4.55 -24.71 10.32
CA GLU A 81 4.57 -25.40 9.03
C GLU A 81 5.33 -26.73 9.06
N ALA A 82 6.42 -26.81 9.82
CA ALA A 82 7.14 -28.07 10.03
C ALA A 82 6.28 -29.08 10.81
N LEU A 83 5.73 -28.67 11.95
CA LEU A 83 4.87 -29.51 12.80
C LEU A 83 3.63 -30.01 12.07
N THR A 84 3.01 -29.16 11.24
CA THR A 84 1.80 -29.54 10.49
C THR A 84 2.13 -30.65 9.49
N ARG A 85 3.26 -30.55 8.78
CA ARG A 85 3.71 -31.59 7.84
C ARG A 85 4.04 -32.90 8.54
N GLU A 86 4.72 -32.85 9.67
CA GLU A 86 5.03 -34.04 10.49
C GLU A 86 3.77 -34.72 11.00
N TYR A 87 2.79 -33.94 11.48
CA TYR A 87 1.50 -34.44 11.93
C TYR A 87 0.72 -35.13 10.80
N GLU A 88 0.63 -34.50 9.62
CA GLU A 88 -0.07 -35.06 8.46
C GLU A 88 0.58 -36.34 7.97
N ALA A 89 1.91 -36.40 7.94
CA ALA A 89 2.65 -37.62 7.62
C ALA A 89 2.37 -38.74 8.64
N ALA A 90 2.44 -38.44 9.94
CA ALA A 90 2.16 -39.42 11.00
C ALA A 90 0.72 -39.93 10.94
N LEU A 91 -0.25 -39.06 10.63
CA LEU A 91 -1.63 -39.49 10.40
C LEU A 91 -1.77 -40.38 9.17
N ALA A 92 -1.09 -40.06 8.07
CA ALA A 92 -1.15 -40.86 6.85
C ALA A 92 -0.64 -42.30 7.09
N GLU A 93 0.40 -42.47 7.92
CA GLU A 93 0.88 -43.80 8.34
C GLU A 93 -0.15 -44.58 9.15
N LEU A 94 -0.91 -43.89 10.02
CA LEU A 94 -1.92 -44.49 10.90
C LEU A 94 -3.28 -44.69 10.21
N ALA A 95 -3.58 -43.99 9.12
CA ALA A 95 -4.87 -44.00 8.43
C ALA A 95 -5.24 -45.33 7.76
N VAL A 96 -4.34 -46.32 7.77
CA VAL A 96 -4.58 -47.67 7.25
C VAL A 96 -5.63 -48.41 8.09
N VAL A 97 -5.80 -48.06 9.36
CA VAL A 97 -6.77 -48.70 10.26
C VAL A 97 -8.07 -47.89 10.30
N PRO A 98 -9.24 -48.53 10.10
CA PRO A 98 -10.53 -47.86 10.23
C PRO A 98 -10.71 -47.29 11.64
N VAL A 99 -11.10 -46.02 11.72
CA VAL A 99 -11.41 -45.37 13.00
C VAL A 99 -12.69 -45.98 13.58
N PRO A 100 -12.71 -46.40 14.85
CA PRO A 100 -13.94 -46.85 15.50
C PRO A 100 -14.99 -45.74 15.57
N GLU A 101 -16.24 -46.03 15.20
CA GLU A 101 -17.38 -45.10 15.22
C GLU A 101 -17.49 -44.28 16.53
N PRO A 102 -17.34 -44.87 17.74
CA PRO A 102 -17.45 -44.11 18.98
C PRO A 102 -16.36 -43.04 19.16
N LEU A 103 -15.20 -43.19 18.53
CA LEU A 103 -14.07 -42.26 18.62
C LEU A 103 -14.13 -41.14 17.58
N ALA A 104 -14.81 -41.35 16.46
CA ALA A 104 -14.93 -40.39 15.37
C ALA A 104 -15.29 -38.95 15.82
N PRO A 105 -16.29 -38.71 16.71
CA PRO A 105 -16.62 -37.35 17.11
C PRO A 105 -15.54 -36.68 17.97
N ALA A 106 -14.87 -37.44 18.85
CA ALA A 106 -13.79 -36.91 19.69
C ALA A 106 -12.58 -36.51 18.83
N LEU A 107 -12.28 -37.33 17.83
CA LEU A 107 -11.26 -37.07 16.82
C LEU A 107 -11.60 -35.81 16.02
N ALA A 108 -12.81 -35.70 15.45
CA ALA A 108 -13.24 -34.52 14.69
C ALA A 108 -13.16 -33.22 15.52
N THR A 109 -13.49 -33.27 16.81
CA THR A 109 -13.37 -32.13 17.72
C THR A 109 -11.92 -31.66 17.84
N LEU A 110 -10.96 -32.58 17.89
CA LEU A 110 -9.54 -32.23 17.95
C LEU A 110 -9.06 -31.60 16.64
N ASP A 111 -9.49 -32.11 15.48
CA ASP A 111 -9.14 -31.54 14.18
C ASP A 111 -9.70 -30.12 14.03
N GLN A 112 -10.94 -29.90 14.44
CA GLN A 112 -11.55 -28.58 14.48
C GLN A 112 -10.75 -27.63 15.40
N SER A 113 -10.38 -28.09 16.59
CA SER A 113 -9.59 -27.27 17.52
C SER A 113 -8.21 -26.93 16.97
N ALA A 114 -7.55 -27.84 16.24
CA ALA A 114 -6.30 -27.57 15.57
C ALA A 114 -6.46 -26.51 14.47
N GLY A 115 -7.55 -26.57 13.69
CA GLY A 115 -7.92 -25.53 12.74
C GLY A 115 -8.02 -24.15 13.38
N GLN A 116 -8.79 -24.03 14.46
CA GLN A 116 -8.98 -22.78 15.20
C GLN A 116 -7.67 -22.23 15.79
N ILE A 117 -6.78 -23.10 16.30
CA ILE A 117 -5.49 -22.67 16.82
C ILE A 117 -4.59 -22.13 15.70
N ARG A 118 -4.60 -22.75 14.51
CA ARG A 118 -3.84 -22.25 13.34
C ARG A 118 -4.38 -20.92 12.83
N GLU A 119 -5.70 -20.74 12.80
CA GLU A 119 -6.32 -19.46 12.46
C GLU A 119 -5.90 -18.36 13.45
N ALA A 120 -5.97 -18.64 14.75
CA ALA A 120 -5.50 -17.71 15.78
C ALA A 120 -4.00 -17.41 15.68
N LEU A 121 -3.17 -18.39 15.27
CA LEU A 121 -1.74 -18.19 15.00
C LEU A 121 -1.52 -17.29 13.77
N ALA A 122 -2.37 -17.36 12.75
CA ALA A 122 -2.29 -16.45 11.60
C ALA A 122 -2.57 -15.00 12.01
N GLU A 123 -3.46 -14.79 12.97
CA GLU A 123 -3.71 -13.46 13.57
C GLU A 123 -2.58 -13.01 14.51
N GLN A 124 -2.01 -13.95 15.26
CA GLN A 124 -0.98 -13.70 16.29
C GLN A 124 0.25 -14.62 16.12
N PRO A 125 1.09 -14.38 15.09
CA PRO A 125 2.17 -15.30 14.70
C PRO A 125 3.32 -15.39 15.70
N GLY A 126 3.41 -14.49 16.68
CA GLY A 126 4.43 -14.54 17.75
C GLY A 126 3.98 -15.28 19.02
N SER A 127 2.80 -15.89 19.04
CA SER A 127 2.24 -16.46 20.26
C SER A 127 2.78 -17.87 20.57
N THR A 128 3.83 -17.94 21.39
CA THR A 128 4.40 -19.22 21.89
C THR A 128 3.37 -20.08 22.61
N ARG A 129 2.43 -19.47 23.34
CA ARG A 129 1.33 -20.19 24.02
C ARG A 129 0.42 -20.94 23.05
N LEU A 130 0.10 -20.33 21.90
CA LEU A 130 -0.72 -20.96 20.87
C LEU A 130 0.03 -22.08 20.17
N LEU A 131 1.33 -21.90 19.92
CA LEU A 131 2.19 -22.97 19.40
C LEU A 131 2.21 -24.18 20.34
N ASP A 132 2.40 -23.97 21.65
CA ASP A 132 2.36 -25.05 22.64
C ASP A 132 0.98 -25.73 22.69
N GLN A 133 -0.08 -24.94 22.54
CA GLN A 133 -1.44 -25.47 22.48
C GLN A 133 -1.64 -26.35 21.23
N LEU A 134 -1.12 -25.94 20.07
CA LEU A 134 -1.15 -26.73 18.84
C LEU A 134 -0.42 -28.07 19.01
N LYS A 135 0.80 -28.03 19.56
CA LYS A 135 1.61 -29.23 19.86
C LYS A 135 0.85 -30.23 20.73
N ARG A 136 0.22 -29.76 21.81
CA ARG A 136 -0.61 -30.59 22.70
C ARG A 136 -1.83 -31.18 22.02
N THR A 137 -2.49 -30.42 21.14
CA THR A 137 -3.63 -30.92 20.37
C THR A 137 -3.22 -32.03 19.41
N TYR A 138 -2.14 -31.85 18.67
CA TYR A 138 -1.60 -32.88 17.76
C TYR A 138 -1.16 -34.14 18.51
N SER A 139 -0.42 -33.99 19.62
CA SER A 139 0.00 -35.15 20.42
C SER A 139 -1.19 -35.94 20.94
N ARG A 140 -2.24 -35.25 21.41
CA ARG A 140 -3.47 -35.90 21.92
C ARG A 140 -4.21 -36.62 20.80
N ARG A 141 -4.31 -36.02 19.62
CA ARG A 141 -4.95 -36.65 18.47
C ARG A 141 -4.21 -37.92 18.04
N LEU A 142 -2.89 -37.83 17.85
CA LEU A 142 -2.06 -38.99 17.51
C LEU A 142 -2.17 -40.10 18.55
N ALA A 143 -2.11 -39.78 19.85
CA ALA A 143 -2.24 -40.76 20.91
C ALA A 143 -3.61 -41.48 20.90
N LEU A 144 -4.70 -40.75 20.61
CA LEU A 144 -6.03 -41.35 20.48
C LEU A 144 -6.13 -42.24 19.24
N THR A 145 -5.58 -41.82 18.11
CA THR A 145 -5.56 -42.63 16.88
C THR A 145 -4.71 -43.89 17.05
N GLN A 146 -3.53 -43.79 17.68
CA GLN A 146 -2.70 -44.95 18.01
C GLN A 146 -3.42 -45.93 18.94
N ARG A 147 -4.09 -45.41 19.99
CA ARG A 147 -4.87 -46.27 20.89
C ARG A 147 -6.02 -46.96 20.19
N ALA A 148 -6.67 -46.30 19.22
CA ALA A 148 -7.71 -46.90 18.40
C ALA A 148 -7.17 -47.95 17.42
N ALA A 149 -5.90 -47.84 17.00
CA ALA A 149 -5.25 -48.83 16.14
C ALA A 149 -4.74 -50.06 16.90
N LEU A 150 -4.40 -49.89 18.19
CA LEU A 150 -3.84 -50.93 19.05
C LEU A 150 -4.88 -51.68 19.91
N GLY A 151 -6.10 -51.13 20.04
CA GLY A 151 -7.18 -51.69 20.84
C GLY A 151 -8.24 -52.36 19.99
#